data_AF-A0A939IKL9-F1
#
_entry.id   AF-A0A939IKL9-F1
#
_cell.length_a   1.000
_cell.length_b   1.000
_cell.length_c   1.000
_cell.angle_alpha   90.00
_cell.angle_beta   90.00
_cell.angle_gamma   90.00
#
_symmetry.space_group_name_H-M   'P 1'
#
loop_
_entity.id
_entity.type
_entity.pdbx_description
1 polymer ?
#
loop_
_entity_poly.entity_id
_entity_poly.type
_entity_poly.pdbx_seq_one_letter_code
_entity_poly.pdbx_strand_id
1 'polypeptide(L)'
;MKLTRKALLSGVAAIGLAFLPAASQADKAVGPVEGLWNYTGLTSSSGVDMPLTGIFLLADGKFLQQAVFHDGGPAPKQAMAHTGTYTATDKGIELQAGQTLSLAPAGGQALADAGATTHALDVTREGDAMTLVFGSGTVQTLEKIGDADEADIYPLENGMLAFTGGYFILVDGNAERAVTGYGTYRQEGGQLLLEVIRWAESAEGLAQNLRDVTLTARFDGQRLVLADGRIFEVQR
;
A
#
# COMPACT_ATOMS: atom_id res chain seq x y z
N MET A 1 -33.84 70.88 40.40
CA MET A 1 -33.24 71.34 39.13
C MET A 1 -31.87 70.66 38.97
N LYS A 2 -31.71 69.85 37.90
CA LYS A 2 -30.47 69.26 37.30
C LYS A 2 -29.63 68.30 38.19
N LEU A 3 -29.67 66.98 37.93
CA LEU A 3 -28.75 66.17 37.08
C LEU A 3 -27.31 66.21 37.61
N THR A 4 -26.67 65.11 38.01
CA THR A 4 -26.26 63.99 37.15
C THR A 4 -25.90 62.72 37.96
N ARG A 5 -26.32 61.55 37.45
CA ARG A 5 -25.83 60.22 37.84
C ARG A 5 -24.71 59.80 36.88
N LYS A 6 -23.59 59.26 37.40
CA LYS A 6 -22.65 58.38 36.67
C LYS A 6 -22.19 57.29 37.65
N ALA A 7 -22.52 56.03 37.33
CA ALA A 7 -21.61 54.88 37.10
C ALA A 7 -20.85 54.41 38.37
N LEU A 8 -20.76 53.13 38.72
CA LEU A 8 -20.44 51.97 37.89
C LEU A 8 -21.27 50.73 38.31
N LEU A 9 -21.68 49.95 37.30
CA LEU A 9 -21.99 48.52 37.45
C LEU A 9 -20.67 47.74 37.51
N SER A 10 -20.49 46.92 38.54
CA SER A 10 -19.46 45.89 38.60
C SER A 10 -20.07 44.56 38.16
N GLY A 11 -19.87 44.21 36.89
CA GLY A 11 -20.26 42.90 36.36
C GLY A 11 -19.29 41.82 36.82
N VAL A 12 -19.83 40.76 37.43
CA VAL A 12 -19.12 39.50 37.67
C VAL A 12 -19.22 38.66 36.39
N ALA A 13 -18.14 38.61 35.62
CA ALA A 13 -18.00 37.64 34.54
C ALA A 13 -17.44 36.34 35.11
N ALA A 14 -18.33 35.37 35.38
CA ALA A 14 -17.94 34.00 35.65
C ALA A 14 -17.46 33.37 34.32
N ILE A 15 -16.14 33.22 34.17
CA ILE A 15 -15.56 32.43 33.08
C ILE A 15 -15.78 30.96 33.45
N GLY A 16 -16.84 30.37 32.90
CA GLY A 16 -17.01 28.93 32.90
C GLY A 16 -15.98 28.32 31.96
N LEU A 17 -14.94 27.68 32.51
CA LEU A 17 -14.17 26.68 31.76
C LEU A 17 -15.13 25.51 31.48
N ALA A 18 -15.68 25.48 30.28
CA ALA A 18 -16.24 24.25 29.75
C ALA A 18 -15.06 23.33 29.46
N PHE A 19 -14.84 22.36 30.35
CA PHE A 19 -14.08 21.16 30.00
C PHE A 19 -14.84 20.47 28.88
N LEU A 20 -14.44 20.72 27.63
CA LEU A 20 -14.83 19.85 26.54
C LEU A 20 -14.27 18.46 26.88
N PRO A 21 -15.08 17.39 26.88
CA PRO A 21 -14.53 16.06 26.95
C PRO A 21 -13.56 15.94 25.77
N ALA A 22 -12.30 15.60 26.06
CA ALA A 22 -11.44 15.04 25.05
C ALA A 22 -12.25 13.93 24.39
N ALA A 23 -12.47 14.04 23.08
CA ALA A 23 -13.04 12.94 22.33
C ALA A 23 -12.09 11.76 22.54
N SER A 24 -12.43 10.87 23.47
CA SER A 24 -11.89 9.53 23.46
C SER A 24 -12.21 9.04 22.05
N GLN A 25 -11.19 8.86 21.21
CA GLN A 25 -11.28 7.92 20.11
C GLN A 25 -11.76 6.64 20.78
N ALA A 26 -13.07 6.38 20.71
CA ALA A 26 -13.58 5.08 21.03
C ALA A 26 -12.79 4.14 20.14
N ASP A 27 -12.12 3.14 20.73
CA ASP A 27 -11.47 2.06 20.02
C ASP A 27 -12.50 1.49 19.04
N LYS A 28 -12.50 1.99 17.80
CA LYS A 28 -13.32 1.43 16.74
C LYS A 28 -12.73 0.05 16.53
N ALA A 29 -13.51 -0.99 16.81
CA ALA A 29 -13.10 -2.36 16.56
C ALA A 29 -12.48 -2.43 15.16
N VAL A 30 -11.29 -3.02 15.05
CA VAL A 30 -10.62 -3.24 13.79
C VAL A 30 -11.56 -4.06 12.92
N GLY A 31 -12.21 -3.41 11.95
CA GLY A 31 -13.02 -4.11 10.95
C GLY A 31 -12.15 -5.08 10.15
N PRO A 32 -12.75 -5.96 9.31
CA PRO A 32 -11.96 -6.87 8.49
C PRO A 32 -10.95 -6.06 7.66
N VAL A 33 -9.68 -6.48 7.75
CA VAL A 33 -8.53 -5.90 7.03
C VAL A 33 -8.27 -6.60 5.71
N GLU A 34 -8.86 -7.78 5.54
CA GLU A 34 -8.78 -8.54 4.30
C GLU A 34 -9.49 -7.83 3.14
N GLY A 35 -8.81 -7.86 2.00
CA GLY A 35 -9.33 -7.33 0.75
C GLY A 35 -8.22 -7.01 -0.24
N LEU A 36 -8.66 -6.68 -1.44
CA LEU A 36 -7.86 -5.98 -2.43
C LEU A 36 -8.10 -4.48 -2.29
N TRP A 37 -7.02 -3.73 -2.08
CA TRP A 37 -7.05 -2.32 -1.73
C TRP A 37 -6.26 -1.48 -2.73
N ASN A 38 -6.88 -0.41 -3.22
CA ASN A 38 -6.21 0.60 -4.03
C ASN A 38 -5.68 1.73 -3.15
N TYR A 39 -4.51 2.27 -3.47
CA TYR A 39 -3.99 3.45 -2.80
C TYR A 39 -4.79 4.70 -3.17
N THR A 40 -5.24 5.42 -2.16
CA THR A 40 -5.83 6.76 -2.30
C THR A 40 -4.92 7.86 -1.76
N GLY A 41 -3.92 7.51 -0.95
CA GLY A 41 -2.97 8.48 -0.42
C GLY A 41 -1.82 7.86 0.38
N LEU A 42 -0.71 8.60 0.45
CA LEU A 42 0.41 8.33 1.35
C LEU A 42 0.93 9.66 1.89
N THR A 43 1.05 9.76 3.21
CA THR A 43 1.68 10.89 3.88
C THR A 43 2.88 10.39 4.68
N SER A 44 4.04 11.02 4.50
CA SER A 44 5.25 10.70 5.24
C SER A 44 5.09 10.99 6.74
N SER A 45 6.01 10.47 7.56
CA SER A 45 6.08 10.81 8.98
C SER A 45 6.30 12.31 9.27
N SER A 46 6.80 13.07 8.29
CA SER A 46 6.96 14.52 8.37
C SER A 46 5.71 15.29 7.92
N GLY A 47 4.60 14.60 7.61
CA GLY A 47 3.37 15.23 7.15
C GLY A 47 3.40 15.65 5.69
N VAL A 48 4.35 15.13 4.89
CA VAL A 48 4.47 15.47 3.47
C VAL A 48 3.67 14.48 2.63
N ASP A 49 2.80 14.99 1.77
CA ASP A 49 2.07 14.17 0.80
C ASP A 49 3.04 13.55 -0.23
N MET A 50 2.82 12.27 -0.51
CA MET A 50 3.66 11.45 -1.38
C MET A 50 2.79 10.76 -2.44
N PRO A 51 2.42 11.46 -3.52
CA PRO A 51 1.47 10.96 -4.50
C PRO A 51 2.02 9.71 -5.18
N LEU A 52 1.19 8.66 -5.23
CA LEU A 52 1.55 7.36 -5.80
C LEU A 52 0.33 6.65 -6.38
N THR A 53 0.59 5.64 -7.21
CA THR A 53 -0.43 4.69 -7.67
C THR A 53 0.02 3.30 -7.23
N GLY A 54 -0.83 2.57 -6.52
CA GLY A 54 -0.44 1.31 -5.90
C GLY A 54 -1.61 0.44 -5.50
N ILE A 55 -1.29 -0.81 -5.19
CA ILE A 55 -2.20 -1.85 -4.76
C ILE A 55 -1.68 -2.49 -3.47
N PHE A 56 -2.60 -3.00 -2.64
CA PHE A 56 -2.29 -3.76 -1.46
C PHE A 56 -3.32 -4.90 -1.32
N LEU A 57 -2.86 -6.14 -1.37
CA LEU A 57 -3.67 -7.33 -1.06
C LEU A 57 -3.34 -7.84 0.33
N LEU A 58 -4.38 -8.07 1.13
CA LEU A 58 -4.35 -8.78 2.41
C LEU A 58 -5.32 -9.96 2.30
N ALA A 59 -4.81 -11.20 2.27
CA ALA A 59 -5.61 -12.42 2.17
C ALA A 59 -4.87 -13.62 2.79
N ASP A 60 -5.57 -14.48 3.51
CA ASP A 60 -5.05 -15.76 4.04
C ASP A 60 -3.75 -15.61 4.85
N GLY A 61 -3.67 -14.55 5.66
CA GLY A 61 -2.47 -14.23 6.45
C GLY A 61 -1.24 -13.86 5.61
N LYS A 62 -1.39 -13.62 4.31
CA LYS A 62 -0.36 -13.15 3.37
C LYS A 62 -0.68 -11.76 2.86
N PHE A 63 0.36 -11.07 2.44
CA PHE A 63 0.18 -9.77 1.83
C PHE A 63 1.13 -9.53 0.66
N LEU A 64 0.64 -8.77 -0.31
CA LEU A 64 1.40 -8.25 -1.44
C LEU A 64 1.10 -6.77 -1.57
N GLN A 65 2.12 -5.96 -1.74
CA GLN A 65 1.99 -4.52 -1.91
C GLN A 65 2.90 -4.09 -3.06
N GLN A 66 2.37 -3.26 -3.95
CA GLN A 66 3.15 -2.63 -5.01
C GLN A 66 2.67 -1.19 -5.18
N ALA A 67 3.60 -0.25 -5.26
CA ALA A 67 3.29 1.15 -5.50
C ALA A 67 4.39 1.82 -6.33
N VAL A 68 3.99 2.78 -7.16
CA VAL A 68 4.91 3.66 -7.90
C VAL A 68 4.54 5.11 -7.65
N PHE A 69 5.50 5.89 -7.16
CA PHE A 69 5.36 7.32 -6.94
C PHE A 69 5.19 8.07 -8.25
N HIS A 70 4.37 9.12 -8.22
CA HIS A 70 4.14 9.99 -9.36
C HIS A 70 5.35 10.87 -9.65
N ASP A 71 5.35 11.46 -10.83
CA ASP A 71 6.32 12.50 -11.20
C ASP A 71 6.12 13.76 -10.36
N GLY A 72 7.22 14.48 -10.07
CA GLY A 72 7.19 15.78 -9.39
C GLY A 72 7.04 15.74 -7.87
N GLY A 73 6.93 14.55 -7.26
CA GLY A 73 6.92 14.37 -5.81
C GLY A 73 8.32 14.26 -5.18
N PRO A 74 8.41 14.06 -3.85
CA PRO A 74 9.68 13.91 -3.14
C PRO A 74 10.51 12.67 -3.53
N ALA A 75 9.85 11.66 -4.10
CA ALA A 75 10.45 10.38 -4.52
C ALA A 75 10.07 10.06 -5.98
N PRO A 76 10.42 10.92 -6.95
CA PRO A 76 9.84 10.86 -8.28
C PRO A 76 10.19 9.54 -8.97
N LYS A 77 9.15 8.85 -9.48
CA LYS A 77 9.24 7.54 -10.14
C LYS A 77 9.84 6.42 -9.31
N GLN A 78 10.04 6.58 -8.00
CA GLN A 78 10.44 5.43 -7.20
C GLN A 78 9.29 4.43 -7.11
N ALA A 79 9.61 3.15 -7.07
CA ALA A 79 8.66 2.08 -6.81
C ALA A 79 8.99 1.40 -5.49
N MET A 80 7.97 0.97 -4.77
CA MET A 80 8.08 0.17 -3.56
C MET A 80 7.27 -1.10 -3.74
N ALA A 81 7.83 -2.23 -3.33
CA ALA A 81 7.11 -3.49 -3.32
C ALA A 81 7.47 -4.33 -2.11
N HIS A 82 6.45 -4.98 -1.54
CA HIS A 82 6.60 -5.82 -0.37
C HIS A 82 5.77 -7.10 -0.53
N THR A 83 6.31 -8.19 -0.02
CA THR A 83 5.54 -9.43 0.19
C THR A 83 5.86 -10.01 1.55
N GLY A 84 4.90 -10.72 2.13
CA GLY A 84 5.11 -11.32 3.44
C GLY A 84 3.84 -11.90 4.06
N THR A 85 3.87 -12.02 5.39
CA THR A 85 2.74 -12.46 6.19
C THR A 85 2.20 -11.31 7.03
N TYR A 86 0.93 -11.42 7.41
CA TYR A 86 0.33 -10.50 8.36
C TYR A 86 -0.47 -11.22 9.43
N THR A 87 -0.68 -10.55 10.55
CA THR A 87 -1.59 -10.99 11.61
C THR A 87 -2.44 -9.81 12.05
N ALA A 88 -3.76 -9.98 12.08
CA ALA A 88 -4.66 -9.01 12.67
C ALA A 88 -4.55 -9.04 14.20
N THR A 89 -4.53 -7.87 14.81
CA THR A 89 -4.49 -7.66 16.26
C THR A 89 -5.63 -6.74 16.68
N ASP A 90 -5.87 -6.61 17.98
CA ASP A 90 -6.90 -5.71 18.51
C ASP A 90 -6.67 -4.23 18.12
N LYS A 91 -5.43 -3.84 17.79
CA LYS A 91 -5.05 -2.47 17.44
C LYS A 91 -4.89 -2.24 15.95
N GLY A 92 -4.74 -3.29 15.16
CA GLY A 92 -4.57 -3.19 13.72
C GLY A 92 -3.92 -4.42 13.12
N ILE A 93 -2.80 -4.27 12.40
CA ILE A 93 -2.10 -5.39 11.76
C ILE A 93 -0.60 -5.35 12.05
N GLU A 94 -0.03 -6.53 12.23
CA GLU A 94 1.42 -6.74 12.21
C GLU A 94 1.80 -7.33 10.86
N LEU A 95 2.63 -6.62 10.11
CA LEU A 95 3.22 -7.09 8.85
C LEU A 95 4.62 -7.62 9.10
N GLN A 96 4.93 -8.79 8.56
CA GLN A 96 6.29 -9.32 8.46
C GLN A 96 6.61 -9.43 6.97
N ALA A 97 7.29 -8.42 6.42
CA ALA A 97 7.75 -8.48 5.05
C ALA A 97 8.96 -9.41 5.00
N GLY A 98 8.91 -10.43 4.14
CA GLY A 98 10.10 -11.23 3.82
C GLY A 98 11.01 -10.49 2.83
N GLN A 99 10.47 -9.47 2.18
CA GLN A 99 11.11 -8.73 1.11
C GLN A 99 10.60 -7.29 1.08
N THR A 100 11.54 -6.35 0.94
CA THR A 100 11.27 -4.91 0.87
C THR A 100 12.09 -4.29 -0.25
N LEU A 101 11.49 -4.16 -1.43
CA LEU A 101 12.17 -3.68 -2.63
C LEU A 101 11.86 -2.20 -2.88
N SER A 102 12.90 -1.44 -3.20
CA SER A 102 12.81 -0.09 -3.71
C SER A 102 13.51 -0.01 -5.07
N LEU A 103 12.79 0.43 -6.10
CA LEU A 103 13.32 0.60 -7.44
C LEU A 103 13.34 2.09 -7.81
N ALA A 104 14.45 2.59 -8.33
CA ALA A 104 14.62 3.98 -8.72
C ALA A 104 15.14 4.10 -10.16
N PRO A 105 14.29 4.44 -11.15
CA PRO A 105 14.72 4.61 -12.54
C PRO A 105 15.69 5.77 -12.76
N ALA A 106 15.71 6.74 -11.84
CA ALA A 106 16.60 7.88 -11.89
C ALA A 106 17.04 8.29 -10.48
N GLY A 107 18.31 8.68 -10.35
CA GLY A 107 18.95 9.00 -9.07
C GLY A 107 19.32 7.75 -8.26
N GLY A 108 20.30 7.90 -7.36
CA GLY A 108 20.67 6.88 -6.37
C GLY A 108 20.98 5.48 -6.93
N GLN A 109 20.76 4.47 -6.08
CA GLN A 109 20.88 3.05 -6.41
C GLN A 109 19.59 2.57 -7.10
N ALA A 110 19.73 1.91 -8.25
CA ALA A 110 18.59 1.48 -9.08
C ALA A 110 17.65 0.49 -8.38
N LEU A 111 18.21 -0.37 -7.53
CA LEU A 111 17.50 -1.38 -6.76
C LEU A 111 18.11 -1.47 -5.37
N ALA A 112 17.28 -1.30 -4.35
CA ALA A 112 17.63 -1.57 -2.96
C ALA A 112 16.67 -2.60 -2.39
N ASP A 113 17.21 -3.54 -1.62
CA ASP A 113 16.46 -4.53 -0.86
C ASP A 113 16.79 -4.34 0.63
N ALA A 114 15.79 -3.99 1.44
CA ALA A 114 15.95 -3.88 2.88
C ALA A 114 15.82 -5.24 3.59
N GLY A 115 15.55 -6.31 2.85
CA GLY A 115 15.33 -7.66 3.37
C GLY A 115 14.07 -7.74 4.22
N ALA A 116 14.15 -8.58 5.26
CA ALA A 116 13.04 -8.80 6.17
C ALA A 116 12.80 -7.60 7.09
N THR A 117 11.56 -7.11 7.13
CA THR A 117 11.14 -6.01 8.00
C THR A 117 9.87 -6.37 8.75
N THR A 118 9.64 -5.67 9.86
CA THR A 118 8.41 -5.82 10.67
C THR A 118 7.77 -4.46 10.88
N HIS A 119 6.46 -4.39 10.68
CA HIS A 119 5.67 -3.17 10.85
C HIS A 119 4.43 -3.47 11.68
N ALA A 120 4.28 -2.78 12.82
CA ALA A 120 3.01 -2.70 13.53
C ALA A 120 2.25 -1.47 13.03
N LEU A 121 1.02 -1.68 12.59
CA LEU A 121 0.17 -0.67 12.00
C LEU A 121 -1.13 -0.55 12.79
N ASP A 122 -1.46 0.67 13.20
CA ASP A 122 -2.80 0.97 13.67
C ASP A 122 -3.74 1.05 12.47
N VAL A 123 -4.92 0.44 12.58
CA VAL A 123 -5.89 0.35 11.48
C VAL A 123 -7.18 1.06 11.85
N THR A 124 -7.66 1.93 10.97
CA THR A 124 -9.03 2.47 11.04
C THR A 124 -9.80 2.09 9.79
N ARG A 125 -11.05 1.65 9.97
CA ARG A 125 -11.97 1.26 8.87
C ARG A 125 -13.24 2.09 8.90
N GLU A 126 -13.69 2.51 7.73
CA GLU A 126 -14.98 3.16 7.50
C GLU A 126 -15.56 2.73 6.15
N GLY A 127 -16.49 1.76 6.16
CA GLY A 127 -17.00 1.17 4.92
C GLY A 127 -15.87 0.57 4.09
N ASP A 128 -15.72 1.04 2.85
CA ASP A 128 -14.66 0.61 1.94
C ASP A 128 -13.35 1.42 2.09
N ALA A 129 -13.27 2.39 3.01
CA ALA A 129 -12.06 3.16 3.28
C ALA A 129 -11.24 2.57 4.43
N MET A 130 -9.93 2.41 4.23
CA MET A 130 -8.97 1.96 5.26
C MET A 130 -7.85 2.97 5.41
N THR A 131 -7.50 3.27 6.67
CA THR A 131 -6.32 4.06 7.02
C THR A 131 -5.37 3.20 7.84
N LEU A 132 -4.11 3.13 7.41
CA LEU A 132 -3.02 2.47 8.12
C LEU A 132 -2.06 3.53 8.66
N VAL A 133 -1.71 3.46 9.94
CA VAL A 133 -0.73 4.36 10.56
C VAL A 133 0.44 3.54 11.07
N PHE A 134 1.62 3.80 10.53
CA PHE A 134 2.86 3.18 10.99
C PHE A 134 3.30 3.82 12.31
N GLY A 135 3.98 3.07 13.17
CA GLY A 135 4.60 3.64 14.37
C GLY A 135 5.61 4.78 14.10
N SER A 136 6.08 4.92 12.86
CA SER A 136 6.88 6.07 12.41
C SER A 136 6.09 7.36 12.24
N GLY A 137 4.75 7.30 12.18
CA GLY A 137 3.86 8.40 11.80
C GLY A 137 3.51 8.45 10.31
N THR A 138 4.02 7.52 9.48
CA THR A 138 3.59 7.41 8.07
C THR A 138 2.13 6.95 8.01
N VAL A 139 1.33 7.61 7.17
CA VAL A 139 -0.10 7.30 7.00
C VAL A 139 -0.37 6.84 5.58
N GLN A 140 -1.04 5.70 5.42
CA GLN A 140 -1.55 5.21 4.14
C GLN A 140 -3.07 5.25 4.18
N THR A 141 -3.68 5.72 3.10
CA THR A 141 -5.14 5.64 2.90
C THR A 141 -5.44 4.79 1.67
N LEU A 142 -6.46 3.95 1.82
CA LEU A 142 -6.77 2.86 0.93
C LEU A 142 -8.27 2.79 0.69
N GLU A 143 -8.68 2.34 -0.49
CA GLU A 143 -10.07 2.06 -0.86
C GLU A 143 -10.20 0.61 -1.30
N LYS A 144 -11.21 -0.11 -0.78
CA LYS A 144 -11.48 -1.50 -1.14
C LYS A 144 -11.99 -1.56 -2.57
N ILE A 145 -11.38 -2.43 -3.37
CA ILE A 145 -11.78 -2.66 -4.77
C ILE A 145 -12.12 -4.12 -5.05
N GLY A 146 -11.91 -5.02 -4.09
CA GLY A 146 -12.28 -6.43 -4.20
C GLY A 146 -12.20 -7.15 -2.85
N ASP A 147 -12.89 -8.27 -2.76
CA ASP A 147 -12.83 -9.18 -1.61
C ASP A 147 -11.56 -10.06 -1.69
N ALA A 148 -11.18 -10.65 -0.56
CA ALA A 148 -9.95 -11.42 -0.42
C ALA A 148 -10.15 -12.93 -0.61
N ASP A 149 -11.39 -13.40 -0.51
CA ASP A 149 -11.78 -14.81 -0.60
C ASP A 149 -11.63 -15.39 -2.01
N GLU A 150 -11.49 -14.52 -3.02
CA GLU A 150 -11.18 -14.89 -4.41
C GLU A 150 -9.68 -14.88 -4.72
N ALA A 151 -8.80 -14.71 -3.72
CA ALA A 151 -7.37 -14.58 -3.94
C ALA A 151 -6.65 -15.92 -4.07
N ASP A 152 -6.10 -16.18 -5.25
CA ASP A 152 -5.13 -17.25 -5.47
C ASP A 152 -3.72 -16.68 -5.31
N ILE A 153 -3.03 -17.02 -4.21
CA ILE A 153 -1.66 -16.58 -3.92
C ILE A 153 -0.67 -17.71 -4.15
N TYR A 154 0.31 -17.46 -5.02
CA TYR A 154 1.39 -18.36 -5.38
C TYR A 154 2.72 -17.84 -4.85
N PRO A 155 3.30 -18.47 -3.82
CA PRO A 155 4.65 -18.15 -3.37
C PRO A 155 5.66 -18.38 -4.48
N LEU A 156 6.58 -17.44 -4.68
CA LEU A 156 7.71 -17.56 -5.58
C LEU A 156 9.00 -17.69 -4.75
N GLU A 157 10.11 -18.06 -5.38
CA GLU A 157 11.41 -18.15 -4.67
C GLU A 157 11.78 -16.83 -3.98
N ASN A 158 11.54 -15.70 -4.65
CA ASN A 158 11.88 -14.39 -4.14
C ASN A 158 10.66 -13.44 -4.15
N GLY A 159 9.48 -13.92 -3.75
CA GLY A 159 8.30 -13.07 -3.61
C GLY A 159 6.99 -13.83 -3.77
N MET A 160 5.99 -13.20 -4.39
CA MET A 160 4.66 -13.78 -4.58
C MET A 160 3.99 -13.27 -5.86
N LEU A 161 3.18 -14.13 -6.45
CA LEU A 161 2.21 -13.80 -7.49
C LEU A 161 0.81 -14.00 -6.91
N ALA A 162 -0.10 -13.07 -7.14
CA ALA A 162 -1.50 -13.22 -6.78
C ALA A 162 -2.41 -12.91 -7.96
N PHE A 163 -3.51 -13.65 -8.06
CA PHE A 163 -4.66 -13.34 -8.90
C PHE A 163 -5.90 -13.22 -8.01
N THR A 164 -6.67 -12.13 -8.13
CA THR A 164 -7.86 -11.89 -7.30
C THR A 164 -8.79 -10.88 -7.96
N GLY A 165 -10.09 -11.15 -8.04
CA GLY A 165 -11.09 -10.18 -8.54
C GLY A 165 -10.77 -9.58 -9.92
N GLY A 166 -10.12 -10.34 -10.82
CA GLY A 166 -9.68 -9.84 -12.14
C GLY A 166 -8.37 -9.02 -12.14
N TYR A 167 -7.70 -8.89 -10.99
CA TYR A 167 -6.40 -8.25 -10.83
C TYR A 167 -5.28 -9.28 -10.68
N PHE A 168 -4.10 -8.94 -11.20
CA PHE A 168 -2.86 -9.63 -10.88
C PHE A 168 -1.95 -8.71 -10.07
N ILE A 169 -1.17 -9.28 -9.17
CA ILE A 169 -0.08 -8.61 -8.45
C ILE A 169 1.13 -9.53 -8.52
N LEU A 170 2.24 -9.03 -9.05
CA LEU A 170 3.52 -9.72 -9.09
C LEU A 170 4.52 -8.91 -8.29
N VAL A 171 5.21 -9.56 -7.36
CA VAL A 171 6.42 -9.05 -6.74
C VAL A 171 7.40 -10.20 -6.68
N ASP A 172 8.50 -10.09 -7.42
CA ASP A 172 9.59 -11.06 -7.44
C ASP A 172 10.93 -10.33 -7.51
N GLY A 173 11.89 -10.63 -6.64
CA GLY A 173 13.19 -9.97 -6.72
C GLY A 173 14.12 -10.12 -5.52
N ASN A 174 15.32 -9.58 -5.62
CA ASN A 174 16.31 -9.54 -4.55
C ASN A 174 17.20 -8.32 -4.76
N ALA A 175 18.35 -8.26 -4.10
CA ALA A 175 19.29 -7.15 -4.26
C ALA A 175 19.89 -7.00 -5.67
N GLU A 176 19.82 -8.03 -6.52
CA GLU A 176 20.45 -8.04 -7.86
C GLU A 176 19.47 -7.74 -8.99
N ARG A 177 18.23 -8.22 -8.86
CA ARG A 177 17.16 -8.04 -9.86
C ARG A 177 15.79 -8.02 -9.21
N ALA A 178 14.86 -7.29 -9.80
CA ALA A 178 13.47 -7.27 -9.34
C ALA A 178 12.50 -7.04 -10.49
N VAL A 179 11.34 -7.66 -10.41
CA VAL A 179 10.18 -7.43 -11.27
C VAL A 179 8.96 -7.32 -10.38
N THR A 180 8.30 -6.17 -10.43
CA THR A 180 7.12 -5.89 -9.64
C THR A 180 6.07 -5.21 -10.50
N GLY A 181 4.80 -5.51 -10.29
CA GLY A 181 3.75 -4.82 -11.01
C GLY A 181 2.38 -5.35 -10.67
N TYR A 182 1.38 -4.58 -11.05
CA TYR A 182 -0.01 -4.99 -10.94
C TYR A 182 -0.85 -4.37 -12.06
N GLY A 183 -2.01 -4.96 -12.23
CA GLY A 183 -2.99 -4.52 -13.21
C GLY A 183 -4.15 -5.48 -13.27
N THR A 184 -4.92 -5.41 -14.34
CA THR A 184 -5.97 -6.39 -14.62
C THR A 184 -5.43 -7.52 -15.47
N TYR A 185 -6.10 -8.67 -15.43
CA TYR A 185 -5.78 -9.77 -16.33
C TYR A 185 -7.03 -10.36 -16.96
N ARG A 186 -6.87 -10.94 -18.14
CA ARG A 186 -7.87 -11.80 -18.77
C ARG A 186 -7.22 -13.01 -19.41
N GLN A 187 -7.94 -14.12 -19.39
CA GLN A 187 -7.51 -15.33 -20.07
C GLN A 187 -8.10 -15.38 -21.48
N GLU A 188 -7.23 -15.53 -22.48
CA GLU A 188 -7.60 -15.69 -23.87
C GLU A 188 -6.99 -17.01 -24.40
N GLY A 189 -7.81 -18.07 -24.37
CA GLY A 189 -7.34 -19.42 -24.66
C GLY A 189 -6.29 -19.88 -23.66
N GLY A 190 -5.11 -20.26 -24.15
CA GLY A 190 -3.97 -20.71 -23.34
C GLY A 190 -3.04 -19.60 -22.87
N GLN A 191 -3.42 -18.33 -23.05
CA GLN A 191 -2.61 -17.16 -22.70
C GLN A 191 -3.33 -16.26 -21.70
N LEU A 192 -2.53 -15.53 -20.92
CA LEU A 192 -2.96 -14.42 -20.09
C LEU A 192 -2.56 -13.12 -20.77
N LEU A 193 -3.50 -12.18 -20.88
CA LEU A 193 -3.19 -10.79 -21.18
C LEU A 193 -3.20 -10.02 -19.86
N LEU A 194 -2.04 -9.46 -19.50
CA LEU A 194 -1.82 -8.65 -18.32
C LEU A 194 -1.86 -7.18 -18.73
N GLU A 195 -2.92 -6.47 -18.35
CA GLU A 195 -3.08 -5.04 -18.58
C GLU A 195 -2.47 -4.28 -17.41
N VAL A 196 -1.20 -3.92 -17.55
CA VAL A 196 -0.40 -3.30 -16.50
C VAL A 196 -0.88 -1.89 -16.21
N ILE A 197 -1.24 -1.64 -14.95
CA ILE A 197 -1.47 -0.28 -14.43
C ILE A 197 -0.14 0.34 -14.01
N ARG A 198 0.65 -0.41 -13.24
CA ARG A 198 2.02 -0.05 -12.85
C ARG A 198 2.92 -1.27 -12.88
N TRP A 199 4.12 -1.05 -13.38
CA TRP A 199 5.18 -2.04 -13.43
C TRP A 199 6.51 -1.35 -13.18
N ALA A 200 7.36 -1.99 -12.41
CA ALA A 200 8.69 -1.56 -12.11
C ALA A 200 9.61 -2.77 -12.12
N GLU A 201 10.70 -2.67 -12.87
CA GLU A 201 11.70 -3.73 -12.96
C GLU A 201 13.10 -3.17 -12.90
N SER A 202 14.03 -3.97 -12.40
CA SER A 202 15.44 -3.68 -12.38
C SER A 202 16.26 -4.91 -12.68
N ALA A 203 17.26 -4.74 -13.54
CA ALA A 203 18.28 -5.72 -13.86
C ALA A 203 19.55 -4.99 -14.31
N GLU A 204 20.71 -5.57 -14.03
CA GLU A 204 22.01 -5.08 -14.51
C GLU A 204 22.29 -3.60 -14.15
N GLY A 205 21.84 -3.18 -12.96
CA GLY A 205 22.03 -1.81 -12.47
C GLY A 205 21.15 -0.75 -13.14
N LEU A 206 20.20 -1.16 -13.98
CA LEU A 206 19.18 -0.31 -14.57
C LEU A 206 17.84 -0.60 -13.91
N ALA A 207 17.02 0.44 -13.75
CA ALA A 207 15.62 0.31 -13.33
C ALA A 207 14.72 1.06 -14.30
N GLN A 208 13.54 0.52 -14.56
CA GLN A 208 12.54 1.18 -15.38
C GLN A 208 11.14 0.96 -14.84
N ASN A 209 10.27 1.94 -15.07
CA ASN A 209 8.85 1.82 -14.80
C ASN A 209 8.08 1.86 -16.11
N LEU A 210 7.09 0.99 -16.22
CA LEU A 210 6.12 0.96 -17.30
C LEU A 210 4.72 1.23 -16.73
N ARG A 211 3.85 1.80 -17.56
CA ARG A 211 2.44 2.02 -17.25
C ARG A 211 1.61 1.82 -18.50
N ASP A 212 0.37 1.38 -18.32
CA ASP A 212 -0.63 1.29 -19.38
C ASP A 212 -0.14 0.46 -20.57
N VAL A 213 0.58 -0.63 -20.28
CA VAL A 213 1.10 -1.58 -21.27
C VAL A 213 0.39 -2.92 -21.14
N THR A 214 0.28 -3.66 -22.23
CA THR A 214 -0.19 -5.04 -22.21
C THR A 214 0.98 -6.00 -22.34
N LEU A 215 1.10 -6.91 -21.39
CA LEU A 215 2.05 -8.02 -21.45
C LEU A 215 1.28 -9.30 -21.74
N THR A 216 1.83 -10.15 -22.60
CA THR A 216 1.31 -11.51 -22.80
C THR A 216 2.10 -12.47 -21.92
N ALA A 217 1.39 -13.36 -21.25
CA ALA A 217 1.97 -14.37 -20.39
C ALA A 217 1.28 -15.73 -20.55
N ARG A 218 1.88 -16.76 -19.97
CA ARG A 218 1.26 -18.08 -19.75
C ARG A 218 1.48 -18.46 -18.29
N PHE A 219 0.43 -18.96 -17.65
CA PHE A 219 0.52 -19.50 -16.30
C PHE A 219 -0.06 -20.91 -16.28
N ASP A 220 0.72 -21.86 -15.78
CA ASP A 220 0.32 -23.28 -15.69
C ASP A 220 0.11 -23.75 -14.24
N GLY A 221 0.06 -22.81 -13.28
CA GLY A 221 -0.01 -23.08 -11.84
C GLY A 221 1.36 -23.38 -11.21
N GLN A 222 2.41 -23.56 -11.99
CA GLN A 222 3.78 -23.80 -11.49
C GLN A 222 4.76 -22.72 -11.93
N ARG A 223 4.50 -22.06 -13.05
CA ARG A 223 5.35 -20.99 -13.57
C ARG A 223 4.54 -19.97 -14.34
N LEU A 224 4.84 -18.70 -14.12
CA LEU A 224 4.42 -17.59 -14.97
C LEU A 224 5.53 -17.32 -15.98
N VAL A 225 5.20 -17.39 -17.27
CA VAL A 225 6.15 -17.14 -18.36
C VAL A 225 5.67 -15.94 -19.17
N LEU A 226 6.46 -14.87 -19.21
CA LEU A 226 6.20 -13.70 -20.05
C LEU A 226 6.62 -13.96 -21.49
N ALA A 227 6.03 -13.24 -22.44
CA ALA A 227 6.33 -13.38 -23.86
C ALA A 227 7.79 -13.06 -24.24
N ASP A 228 8.48 -12.28 -23.41
CA ASP A 228 9.91 -11.97 -23.56
C ASP A 228 10.84 -13.06 -23.00
N GLY A 229 10.28 -14.15 -22.48
CA GLY A 229 11.03 -15.32 -21.99
C GLY A 229 11.37 -15.29 -20.51
N ARG A 230 10.99 -14.24 -19.76
CA ARG A 230 11.12 -14.23 -18.29
C ARG A 230 10.20 -15.28 -17.66
N ILE A 231 10.70 -15.93 -16.62
CA ILE A 231 10.02 -17.03 -15.91
C ILE A 231 10.03 -16.74 -14.42
N PHE A 232 8.88 -16.89 -13.79
CA PHE A 232 8.69 -16.82 -12.34
C PHE A 232 8.15 -18.17 -11.86
N GLU A 233 8.95 -18.90 -11.08
CA GLU A 233 8.61 -20.25 -10.62
C GLU A 233 7.93 -20.23 -9.26
N VAL A 234 6.83 -20.98 -9.15
CA VAL A 234 6.10 -21.17 -7.89
C VAL A 234 6.90 -22.13 -7.00
N GLN A 235 7.16 -21.69 -5.78
CA GLN A 235 7.83 -22.51 -4.77
C GLN A 235 6.92 -23.68 -4.36
N ARG A 236 7.49 -24.89 -4.37
CA ARG A 236 6.81 -26.12 -3.95
C ARG A 236 7.01 -26.43 -2.48
#